data_AF-C0PVT1-F1
#
_entry.id   AF-C0PVT1-F1
#
_cell.length_a   1.000
_cell.length_b   1.000
_cell.length_c   1.000
_cell.angle_alpha   90.00
_cell.angle_beta   90.00
_cell.angle_gamma   90.00
#
_symmetry.space_group_name_H-M   'P 1'
#
loop_
_entity.id
_entity.type
_entity.pdbx_description
1 polymer ?
#
loop_
_entity_poly.entity_id
_entity_poly.type
_entity_poly.pdbx_seq_one_letter_code
_entity_poly.pdbx_strand_id
1 'polypeptide(L)'
;MEIDNNICENALRCVALGRRNYLFFGSDRSGEAAAIIYSLLGTCKLNDVESEAWLRDVLWKISDWSSNRVHELLPWNLETVK
;
A
#
# COMPACT_ATOMS: atom_id res chain seq x y z
N MET A 1 5.26 21.92 24.40
CA MET A 1 4.79 20.83 23.51
C MET A 1 5.95 19.90 23.34
N GLU A 2 5.89 18.73 23.96
CA GLU A 2 6.84 17.66 23.63
C GLU A 2 6.57 17.24 22.18
N ILE A 3 7.62 17.13 21.39
CA ILE A 3 7.53 16.62 20.02
C ILE A 3 7.34 15.10 20.17
N ASP A 4 6.11 14.62 20.03
CA ASP A 4 5.82 13.20 19.98
C ASP A 4 5.72 12.74 18.51
N ASN A 5 6.27 11.54 18.24
CA ASN A 5 6.25 10.91 16.92
C ASN A 5 5.35 9.66 16.92
N ASN A 6 4.42 9.58 17.88
CA ASN A 6 3.70 8.35 18.16
C ASN A 6 2.81 7.92 16.98
N ILE A 7 2.30 8.90 16.22
CA ILE A 7 1.51 8.66 14.99
C ILE A 7 2.38 7.95 13.93
N CYS A 8 3.58 8.46 13.65
CA CYS A 8 4.47 7.84 12.67
C CYS A 8 4.99 6.48 13.15
N GLU A 9 5.35 6.35 14.43
CA GLU A 9 5.78 5.07 14.99
C GLU A 9 4.68 4.02 14.89
N ASN A 10 3.43 4.40 15.18
CA ASN A 10 2.28 3.51 15.05
C ASN A 10 2.01 3.09 13.59
N ALA A 11 2.21 4.01 12.64
CA ALA A 11 2.12 3.68 11.21
C ALA A 11 3.23 2.70 10.77
N LEU A 12 4.45 2.84 11.30
CA LEU A 12 5.59 1.98 11.00
C LEU A 12 5.53 0.61 11.70
N ARG A 13 4.69 0.42 12.73
CA ARG A 13 4.53 -0.90 13.38
C ARG A 13 4.12 -1.99 12.40
N CYS A 14 3.26 -1.70 11.43
CA CYS A 14 2.88 -2.68 10.40
C CYS A 14 4.07 -3.11 9.53
N VAL A 15 4.97 -2.17 9.22
CA VAL A 15 6.22 -2.44 8.48
C VAL A 15 7.17 -3.27 9.33
N ALA A 16 7.33 -2.92 10.61
CA ALA A 16 8.18 -3.66 11.55
C ALA A 16 7.71 -5.11 11.75
N LEU A 17 6.39 -5.35 11.83
CA LEU A 17 5.81 -6.68 11.89
C LEU A 17 6.02 -7.46 10.57
N GLY A 18 5.80 -6.80 9.43
CA GLY A 18 6.00 -7.40 8.11
C GLY A 18 7.45 -7.85 7.86
N ARG A 19 8.45 -7.09 8.33
CA ARG A 19 9.87 -7.43 8.19
C ARG A 19 10.26 -8.79 8.78
N ARG A 20 9.54 -9.31 9.79
CA ARG A 20 9.75 -10.67 10.31
C ARG A 20 9.12 -11.77 9.45
N ASN A 21 8.14 -11.44 8.62
CA ASN A 21 7.35 -12.39 7.82
C ASN A 21 7.68 -12.36 6.33
N TYR A 22 8.32 -11.32 5.81
CA TYR A 22 8.66 -11.23 4.40
C TYR A 22 10.05 -11.81 4.12
N LEU A 23 10.08 -13.02 3.56
CA LEU A 23 11.26 -13.73 3.08
C LEU A 23 12.11 -12.93 2.06
N PHE A 24 11.59 -11.82 1.52
CA PHE A 24 12.21 -11.09 0.41
C PHE A 24 12.91 -9.78 0.83
N PHE A 25 12.81 -9.34 2.09
CA PHE A 25 13.40 -8.09 2.58
C PHE A 25 14.93 -8.15 2.84
N GLY A 26 15.67 -8.91 2.02
CA GLY A 26 17.13 -9.09 2.14
C GLY A 26 17.98 -8.21 1.22
N SER A 27 17.36 -7.42 0.33
CA SER A 27 18.06 -6.55 -0.63
C SER A 27 17.42 -5.16 -0.70
N ASP A 28 18.20 -4.13 -1.05
CA ASP A 28 17.73 -2.74 -1.19
C ASP A 28 16.55 -2.64 -2.17
N ARG A 29 16.63 -3.36 -3.30
CA ARG A 29 15.57 -3.42 -4.30
C ARG A 29 14.26 -3.97 -3.73
N SER A 30 14.34 -4.98 -2.87
CA SER A 30 13.16 -5.52 -2.20
C SER A 30 12.58 -4.55 -1.16
N GLY A 31 13.44 -3.79 -0.49
CA GLY A 31 13.03 -2.74 0.45
C GLY A 31 12.24 -1.64 -0.26
N GLU A 32 12.72 -1.19 -1.43
CA GLU A 32 12.02 -0.21 -2.27
C GLU A 32 10.66 -0.74 -2.75
N ALA A 33 10.62 -1.96 -3.29
CA ALA A 33 9.38 -2.58 -3.75
C ALA A 33 8.33 -2.67 -2.63
N ALA A 34 8.76 -3.02 -1.43
CA ALA A 34 7.85 -3.08 -0.30
C ALA A 34 7.42 -1.71 0.22
N ALA A 35 8.30 -0.71 0.19
CA ALA A 35 7.93 0.67 0.51
C ALA A 35 6.83 1.19 -0.44
N ILE A 36 6.91 0.84 -1.72
CA ILE A 36 5.86 1.16 -2.71
C ILE A 36 4.53 0.49 -2.32
N ILE A 37 4.53 -0.82 -2.05
CA ILE A 37 3.32 -1.55 -1.65
C ILE A 37 2.72 -0.94 -0.38
N TYR A 38 3.53 -0.72 0.66
CA TYR A 38 3.06 -0.13 1.91
C TYR A 38 2.46 1.27 1.73
N SER A 39 3.05 2.08 0.85
CA SER A 39 2.52 3.41 0.54
C SER A 39 1.15 3.33 -0.14
N LEU A 40 0.95 2.36 -1.04
CA LEU A 40 -0.32 2.14 -1.72
C LEU A 40 -1.40 1.61 -0.76
N LEU A 41 -1.09 0.64 0.09
CA LEU A 41 -2.04 0.14 1.10
C LEU A 41 -2.38 1.22 2.14
N GLY A 42 -1.39 2.03 2.54
CA GLY A 42 -1.62 3.20 3.38
C GLY A 42 -2.55 4.21 2.72
N THR A 43 -2.38 4.44 1.42
CA THR A 43 -3.28 5.30 0.63
C THR A 43 -4.71 4.75 0.59
N CYS A 44 -4.89 3.43 0.42
CA CYS A 44 -6.21 2.81 0.50
C CYS A 44 -6.88 3.09 1.85
N LYS A 45 -6.14 2.88 2.94
CA LYS A 45 -6.64 3.16 4.30
C LYS A 45 -7.01 4.63 4.51
N LEU A 46 -6.24 5.56 3.95
CA LEU A 46 -6.54 7.00 4.03
C LEU A 46 -7.78 7.42 3.23
N ASN A 47 -8.20 6.61 2.25
CA ASN A 47 -9.38 6.86 1.43
C ASN A 47 -10.58 5.97 1.84
N ASP A 48 -10.52 5.30 3.00
CA ASP A 48 -11.53 4.34 3.46
C ASP A 48 -11.83 3.21 2.44
N VAL A 49 -10.81 2.81 1.69
CA VAL A 49 -10.88 1.72 0.70
C VAL A 49 -10.27 0.46 1.30
N GLU A 50 -10.99 -0.66 1.17
CA GLU A 50 -10.48 -1.96 1.58
C GLU A 50 -9.29 -2.36 0.69
N SER A 51 -8.16 -2.58 1.35
CA SER A 51 -6.84 -2.69 0.73
C SER A 51 -6.68 -3.98 -0.08
N GLU A 52 -7.25 -5.10 0.38
CA GLU A 52 -7.20 -6.39 -0.31
C GLU A 52 -8.07 -6.38 -1.58
N ALA A 53 -9.27 -5.84 -1.50
CA ALA A 53 -10.21 -5.67 -2.61
C ALA A 53 -9.59 -4.77 -3.69
N TRP A 54 -8.97 -3.66 -3.28
CA TRP A 54 -8.25 -2.80 -4.22
C TRP A 54 -7.10 -3.52 -4.90
N LEU A 55 -6.23 -4.17 -4.12
CA LEU A 55 -5.07 -4.86 -4.67
C LEU A 55 -5.49 -5.97 -5.64
N ARG A 56 -6.53 -6.75 -5.28
CA ARG A 56 -7.08 -7.81 -6.13
C ARG A 56 -7.60 -7.24 -7.44
N ASP A 57 -8.43 -6.20 -7.41
CA ASP A 57 -8.99 -5.59 -8.61
C ASP A 57 -7.90 -5.02 -9.54
N VAL A 58 -6.91 -4.32 -8.96
CA VAL A 58 -5.76 -3.81 -9.71
C VAL A 58 -4.95 -4.94 -10.35
N LEU A 59 -4.62 -5.99 -9.61
CA LEU A 59 -3.86 -7.13 -10.14
C LEU A 59 -4.60 -7.85 -11.27
N TRP A 60 -5.93 -7.91 -11.23
CA TRP A 60 -6.74 -8.46 -12.32
C TRP A 60 -6.72 -7.59 -13.57
N LYS A 61 -6.71 -6.26 -13.42
CA LYS A 61 -6.80 -5.30 -14.52
C LYS A 61 -5.45 -4.94 -15.15
N ILE A 62 -4.38 -4.92 -14.35
CA ILE A 62 -3.09 -4.30 -14.72
C ILE A 62 -2.42 -4.93 -15.95
N SER A 63 -2.65 -6.23 -16.19
CA SER A 63 -2.08 -6.91 -17.36
C SER A 63 -2.62 -6.38 -18.69
N ASP A 64 -3.90 -6.00 -18.71
CA ASP A 64 -4.61 -5.56 -19.92
C ASP A 64 -4.81 -4.03 -19.94
N TRP A 65 -4.39 -3.32 -18.89
CA TRP A 65 -4.58 -1.88 -18.76
C TRP A 65 -3.54 -1.09 -19.53
N SER A 66 -3.96 0.02 -20.14
CA SER A 66 -3.02 0.90 -20.83
C SER A 66 -2.19 1.69 -19.81
N SER A 67 -0.89 1.78 -20.05
CA SER A 67 0.07 2.48 -19.17
C SER A 67 -0.27 3.96 -18.97
N ASN A 68 -0.93 4.60 -19.94
CA ASN A 68 -1.38 5.99 -19.83
C ASN A 68 -2.60 6.18 -18.92
N ARG A 69 -3.28 5.09 -18.52
CA ARG A 69 -4.51 5.08 -17.73
C ARG A 69 -4.33 4.44 -16.35
N VAL A 70 -3.10 4.21 -15.90
CA VAL A 70 -2.82 3.61 -14.57
C VAL A 70 -3.39 4.48 -13.43
N HIS A 71 -3.52 5.79 -13.62
CA HIS A 71 -4.14 6.69 -12.66
C HIS A 71 -5.62 6.36 -12.39
N GLU A 72 -6.31 5.67 -13.30
CA GLU A 72 -7.68 5.18 -13.10
C GLU A 72 -7.74 4.02 -12.10
N LEU A 73 -6.62 3.33 -11.86
CA LEU A 73 -6.51 2.22 -10.90
C LEU A 73 -6.19 2.70 -9.47
N LEU A 74 -6.15 4.01 -9.22
CA LEU A 74 -5.87 4.56 -7.89
C LEU A 74 -7.02 4.29 -6.91
N PRO A 75 -6.74 4.19 -5.59
CA PRO A 75 -7.69 3.68 -4.62
C PRO A 75 -9.06 4.37 -4.60
N TRP A 76 -9.10 5.69 -4.76
CA TRP A 76 -10.32 6.50 -4.72
C TRP A 76 -11.26 6.29 -5.93
N ASN A 77 -10.82 5.58 -6.97
CA ASN A 77 -11.67 5.24 -8.11
C ASN A 77 -12.42 3.91 -7.93
N LEU A 78 -12.10 3.14 -6.89
CA LEU A 78 -12.90 1.97 -6.52
C LEU A 78 -14.07 2.40 -5.67
N GLU A 79 -15.26 1.90 -6.01
CA GLU A 79 -16.44 2.06 -5.17
C GLU A 79 -16.14 1.45 -3.80
N THR A 80 -16.15 2.32 -2.78
CA THR A 80 -16.03 1.93 -1.37
C THR A 80 -17.09 0.87 -1.06
N VAL A 81 -16.66 -0.25 -0.48
CA VAL A 81 -17.60 -1.24 0.06
C VAL A 81 -18.48 -0.54 1.09
N LYS A 82 -19.79 -0.47 0.80
CA LYS A 82 -20.82 0.02 1.74
C LYS A 82 -20.91 -0.86 2.98
#